data_AF-A0A6S6SQ57-F1
#
_entry.id   AF-A0A6S6SQ57-F1
#
_cell.length_a   1.000
_cell.length_b   1.000
_cell.length_c   1.000
_cell.angle_alpha   90.00
_cell.angle_beta   90.00
_cell.angle_gamma   90.00
#
_symmetry.space_group_name_H-M   'P 1'
#
loop_
_entity.id
_entity.type
_entity.pdbx_description
1 polymer ?
#
loop_
_entity_poly.entity_id
_entity_poly.type
_entity_poly.pdbx_seq_one_letter_code
_entity_poly.pdbx_strand_id
1 'polypeptide(L)'
;MADEVNYVLEAFKFMLLGMGIVFLFLFILVQVVELQAKIIAKYFPEDTSKTPAAQASANAAEDEQRKVAAIIAAVTEFRNNKS
;
A
#
# COMPACT_ATOMS: atom_id res chain seq x y z
N MET A 1 19.30 -7.96 52.13
CA MET A 1 19.87 -8.39 50.83
C MET A 1 19.06 -9.49 50.14
N ALA A 2 18.67 -10.59 50.82
CA ALA A 2 17.89 -11.65 50.17
C ALA A 2 16.45 -11.25 49.79
N ASP A 3 15.79 -10.42 50.60
CA ASP A 3 14.41 -9.98 50.33
C ASP A 3 14.32 -8.94 49.20
N GLU A 4 15.36 -8.12 49.05
CA GLU A 4 15.47 -7.05 48.05
C GLU A 4 15.53 -7.62 46.63
N VAL A 5 16.25 -8.73 46.46
CA VAL A 5 16.35 -9.46 45.20
C VAL A 5 15.00 -10.02 44.77
N ASN A 6 14.15 -10.43 45.72
CA ASN A 6 12.80 -10.94 45.40
C ASN A 6 11.91 -9.86 44.80
N TYR A 7 11.92 -8.64 45.35
CA TYR A 7 11.11 -7.54 44.81
C TYR A 7 11.57 -7.10 43.41
N VAL A 8 12.88 -7.05 43.15
CA VAL A 8 13.41 -6.71 41.83
C VAL A 8 13.03 -7.80 40.80
N LEU A 9 13.11 -9.07 41.19
CA LEU A 9 12.71 -10.19 40.34
C LEU A 9 11.20 -10.16 40.04
N GLU A 10 10.38 -9.79 41.02
CA GLU A 10 8.94 -9.68 40.87
C GLU A 10 8.55 -8.50 39.96
N ALA A 11 9.17 -7.33 40.15
CA ALA A 11 9.00 -6.18 39.26
C ALA A 11 9.42 -6.49 37.81
N PHE A 12 10.51 -7.24 37.64
CA PHE A 12 10.96 -7.67 36.31
C PHE A 12 9.95 -8.61 35.63
N LYS A 13 9.32 -9.53 36.37
CA LYS A 13 8.23 -10.37 35.83
C LYS A 13 7.07 -9.52 35.32
N PHE A 14 6.68 -8.48 36.04
CA PHE A 14 5.61 -7.58 35.61
C PHE A 14 6.01 -6.73 34.38
N MET A 15 7.26 -6.27 34.30
CA MET A 15 7.77 -5.59 33.11
C MET A 15 7.72 -6.51 31.88
N LEU A 16 8.21 -7.75 32.02
CA LEU A 16 8.20 -8.72 30.93
C LEU A 16 6.78 -9.11 30.52
N LEU A 17 5.87 -9.25 31.50
CA LEU A 17 4.46 -9.56 31.26
C LEU A 17 3.76 -8.42 30.51
N GLY A 18 3.96 -7.17 30.94
CA GLY A 18 3.39 -5.98 30.30
C GLY A 18 3.93 -5.75 28.89
N MET A 19 5.24 -5.87 28.70
CA MET A 19 5.85 -5.74 27.38
C MET A 19 5.44 -6.91 26.46
N GLY A 20 5.39 -8.12 27.01
CA GLY A 20 5.03 -9.33 26.28
C GLY A 20 3.58 -9.33 25.78
N ILE A 21 2.62 -8.89 26.61
CA ILE A 21 1.21 -8.84 26.20
C ILE A 21 0.98 -7.79 25.13
N VAL A 22 1.62 -6.63 25.21
CA VAL A 22 1.55 -5.58 24.18
C VAL A 22 2.16 -6.10 22.87
N PHE A 23 3.32 -6.75 22.93
CA PHE A 23 3.93 -7.34 21.75
C PHE A 23 3.04 -8.40 21.10
N LEU A 24 2.46 -9.30 21.90
CA LEU A 24 1.53 -10.32 21.40
C LEU A 24 0.28 -9.69 20.76
N PHE A 25 -0.26 -8.65 21.39
CA PHE A 25 -1.41 -7.93 20.86
C PHE A 25 -1.11 -7.28 19.50
N LEU A 26 0.03 -6.57 19.38
CA LEU A 26 0.45 -5.98 18.12
C LEU A 26 0.73 -7.04 17.05
N PHE A 27 1.36 -8.16 17.42
CA PHE A 27 1.59 -9.28 16.51
C PHE A 27 0.28 -9.82 15.93
N ILE A 28 -0.73 -10.02 16.77
CA ILE A 28 -2.06 -10.45 16.32
C ILE A 28 -2.70 -9.39 15.41
N LEU A 29 -2.60 -8.09 15.75
CA LEU A 29 -3.13 -7.02 14.91
C LEU A 29 -2.50 -7.02 13.51
N VAL A 30 -1.18 -7.16 13.43
CA VAL A 30 -0.46 -7.24 12.15
C VAL A 30 -0.98 -8.42 11.33
N GLN A 31 -1.11 -9.61 11.93
CA GLN A 31 -1.66 -10.79 11.26
C GLN A 31 -3.09 -10.57 10.75
N VAL A 32 -3.94 -9.87 11.52
CA VAL A 32 -5.32 -9.56 11.10
C VAL A 32 -5.33 -8.60 9.92
N VAL A 33 -4.49 -7.56 9.95
CA VAL A 33 -4.37 -6.60 8.83
C VAL A 33 -3.86 -7.30 7.57
N GLU A 34 -2.86 -8.19 7.69
CA GLU A 34 -2.38 -8.99 6.56
C GLU A 34 -3.45 -9.92 6.00
N LEU A 35 -4.23 -10.55 6.89
CA LEU A 35 -5.36 -11.39 6.48
C LEU A 35 -6.41 -10.58 5.73
N GLN A 36 -6.76 -9.40 6.24
CA GLN A 36 -7.65 -8.46 5.55
C GLN A 36 -7.10 -8.08 4.18
N ALA A 37 -5.81 -7.71 4.08
CA ALA A 37 -5.17 -7.36 2.81
C ALA A 37 -5.24 -8.52 1.81
N LYS A 38 -5.02 -9.75 2.25
CA LYS A 38 -5.11 -10.96 1.41
C LYS A 38 -6.54 -11.27 0.97
N ILE A 39 -7.52 -11.07 1.84
CA ILE A 39 -8.94 -11.22 1.52
C ILE A 39 -9.34 -10.16 0.48
N ILE A 40 -8.99 -8.90 0.71
CA ILE A 40 -9.25 -7.80 -0.22
C ILE A 40 -8.61 -8.09 -1.57
N ALA A 41 -7.33 -8.42 -1.63
CA ALA A 41 -6.64 -8.74 -2.88
C ALA A 41 -7.27 -9.93 -3.65
N LYS A 42 -7.91 -10.86 -2.94
CA LYS A 42 -8.56 -12.03 -3.55
C LYS A 42 -9.97 -11.75 -4.08
N TYR A 43 -10.78 -11.00 -3.33
CA TYR A 43 -12.19 -10.74 -3.66
C TYR A 43 -12.42 -9.41 -4.38
N PHE A 44 -11.53 -8.45 -4.18
CA PHE A 44 -11.44 -7.17 -4.87
C PHE A 44 -10.02 -7.02 -5.42
N PRO A 45 -9.63 -7.84 -6.41
CA PRO A 45 -8.38 -7.60 -7.11
C PRO A 45 -8.43 -6.18 -7.67
N GLU A 46 -7.60 -5.29 -7.14
CA GLU A 46 -7.38 -4.02 -7.80
C GLU A 46 -6.80 -4.35 -9.17
N ASP A 47 -7.45 -3.86 -10.23
CA ASP A 47 -6.87 -3.83 -11.57
C ASP A 47 -5.61 -2.96 -11.51
N THR A 48 -4.49 -3.55 -11.06
CA THR A 48 -3.16 -2.92 -11.06
C THR A 48 -2.67 -2.64 -12.48
N SER A 49 -3.49 -2.91 -13.51
CA SER A 49 -3.31 -2.39 -14.87
C SER A 49 -3.39 -0.86 -14.96
N LYS A 50 -3.78 -0.15 -13.88
CA LYS A 50 -3.87 1.32 -13.84
C LYS A 50 -3.08 2.01 -12.73
N THR A 51 -2.02 1.40 -12.22
CA THR A 51 -0.96 2.21 -11.60
C THR A 51 0.21 2.22 -12.56
N PRO A 52 0.46 3.32 -13.30
CA PRO A 52 1.74 3.51 -13.92
C PRO A 52 2.75 3.55 -12.77
N ALA A 53 3.37 2.41 -12.47
CA ALA A 53 4.63 2.38 -11.75
C ALA A 53 5.51 3.42 -12.44
N ALA A 54 6.15 4.27 -11.64
CA ALA A 54 6.95 5.40 -12.10
C ALA A 54 7.99 4.99 -13.16
N GLN A 55 7.57 4.95 -14.43
CA GLN A 55 8.37 4.98 -15.64
C GLN A 55 8.15 6.34 -16.31
N ALA A 56 8.00 7.38 -15.49
CA ALA A 56 8.06 8.75 -15.96
C ALA A 56 9.52 9.07 -16.28
N SER A 57 9.99 8.74 -17.49
CA SER A 57 11.07 9.46 -18.19
C SER A 57 11.39 8.91 -19.59
N ALA A 58 11.00 7.69 -19.96
CA ALA A 58 11.38 7.15 -21.27
C ALA A 58 10.40 7.50 -22.41
N ASN A 59 9.09 7.54 -22.13
CA ASN A 59 8.06 7.60 -23.19
C ASN A 59 7.25 8.90 -23.22
N ALA A 60 7.68 9.95 -22.50
CA ALA A 60 6.93 11.21 -22.42
C ALA A 60 6.76 11.89 -23.79
N ALA A 61 7.79 11.82 -24.64
CA ALA A 61 7.74 12.36 -26.00
C ALA A 61 6.80 11.58 -26.92
N GLU A 62 6.78 10.25 -26.83
CA GLU A 62 5.86 9.41 -27.61
C GLU A 62 4.40 9.59 -27.15
N ASP A 63 4.16 9.74 -25.85
CA ASP A 63 2.82 10.02 -25.34
C ASP A 63 2.30 11.41 -25.74
N GLU A 64 3.16 12.42 -25.79
CA GLU A 64 2.81 13.74 -26.31
C GLU A 64 2.48 13.68 -27.80
N GLN A 65 3.29 12.97 -28.58
CA GLN A 65 3.06 12.79 -30.02
C GLN A 65 1.76 12.03 -30.31
N ARG A 66 1.42 11.01 -29.49
CA ARG A 66 0.15 10.29 -29.56
C ARG A 66 -1.06 11.17 -29.22
N LYS A 67 -0.93 12.05 -28.23
CA LYS A 67 -1.99 13.02 -27.87
C LYS A 67 -2.24 14.02 -29.00
N VAL A 68 -1.17 14.56 -29.59
CA VAL A 68 -1.27 15.50 -30.73
C VAL A 68 -1.94 14.81 -31.93
N ALA A 69 -1.56 13.57 -32.24
CA ALA A 69 -2.18 12.81 -33.32
C ALA A 69 -3.68 12.55 -33.08
N ALA A 70 -4.08 12.22 -31.85
CA ALA A 70 -5.48 12.02 -31.49
C ALA A 70 -6.32 13.31 -31.63
N ILE A 71 -5.77 14.45 -31.24
CA ILE A 71 -6.43 15.75 -31.40
C ILE A 71 -6.60 16.09 -32.88
N ILE A 72 -5.55 15.91 -33.70
CA ILE A 72 -5.61 16.16 -35.15
C ILE A 72 -6.65 15.26 -35.82
N ALA A 73 -6.72 13.98 -35.44
CA ALA A 73 -7.71 13.05 -35.96
C ALA A 73 -9.14 13.51 -35.61
N ALA A 74 -9.39 13.90 -34.35
CA ALA A 74 -10.69 14.38 -33.91
C ALA A 74 -11.12 15.68 -34.64
N VAL A 75 -10.20 16.62 -34.83
CA VAL A 75 -10.47 17.87 -35.55
C VAL A 75 -10.71 17.62 -37.04
N THR A 76 -9.95 16.70 -37.64
CA THR A 76 -10.11 16.34 -39.05
C THR A 76 -11.46 15.67 -39.29
N GLU A 77 -11.85 14.73 -38.43
CA GLU A 77 -13.16 14.07 -38.48
C GLU A 77 -14.31 15.07 -38.30
N PHE A 78 -14.22 15.96 -37.31
CA PHE A 78 -15.22 17.00 -37.09
C PHE A 78 -15.37 17.94 -38.30
N ARG A 79 -14.25 18.30 -38.94
CA ARG A 79 -14.27 19.17 -40.12
C ARG A 79 -14.80 18.44 -41.37
N ASN A 80 -14.51 17.15 -41.51
CA ASN A 80 -15.03 16.33 -42.60
C ASN A 80 -16.52 16.05 -42.46
N ASN A 81 -17.02 15.87 -41.24
CA ASN A 81 -18.44 15.66 -40.93
C ASN A 81 -19.28 16.97 -40.93
N LYS A 82 -18.63 18.15 -41.05
CA LYS A 82 -19.29 19.46 -41.10
C LYS A 82 -19.28 20.10 -42.50
N SER A 83 -18.74 19.41 -43.51
CA SER A 83 -18.96 19.69 -44.93
C SER A 83 -20.10 18.84 -45.47
#